data_AF-A0A3A6QZ39-F1
#
_entry.id   AF-A0A3A6QZ39-F1
#
_cell.length_a   1.000
_cell.length_b   1.000
_cell.length_c   1.000
_cell.angle_alpha   90.00
_cell.angle_beta   90.00
_cell.angle_gamma   90.00
#
_symmetry.space_group_name_H-M   'P 1'
#
loop_
_entity.id
_entity.type
_entity.pdbx_description
1 polymer ?
#
loop_
_entity_poly.entity_id
_entity_poly.type
_entity_poly.pdbx_seq_one_letter_code
_entity_poly.pdbx_strand_id
1 'polypeptide(L)'
;MSTILLVVSLAYSLSAYRGVFYQIKVAKNEIQARQDHWQAEGGLECGFSFMVNNHESVIPNNLNTACQWLELQSLGESPSEPNVLQATSGSVKITKEIEFLIGGGGGVTNPRSPSLNIKWKQGSWNDQ
;
A
#
# COMPACT_ATOMS: atom_id res chain seq x y z
N MET A 1 -16.03 -54.93 9.09
CA MET A 1 -16.44 -53.83 9.99
C MET A 1 -15.68 -52.53 9.76
N SER A 2 -14.42 -52.54 9.28
CA SER A 2 -13.62 -51.32 9.05
C SER A 2 -14.06 -50.45 7.86
N THR A 3 -14.61 -51.05 6.81
CA THR A 3 -15.06 -50.32 5.60
C THR A 3 -16.25 -49.41 5.85
N ILE A 4 -17.17 -49.84 6.74
CA ILE A 4 -18.37 -49.07 7.11
C ILE A 4 -17.97 -47.80 7.87
N LEU A 5 -16.98 -47.89 8.75
CA LEU A 5 -16.45 -46.75 9.50
C LEU A 5 -15.80 -45.71 8.58
N LEU A 6 -15.06 -46.16 7.55
CA LEU A 6 -14.44 -45.28 6.55
C LEU A 6 -15.47 -44.54 5.68
N VAL A 7 -16.58 -45.20 5.33
CA VAL A 7 -17.64 -44.56 4.54
C VAL A 7 -18.39 -43.51 5.36
N VAL A 8 -18.65 -43.78 6.63
CA VAL A 8 -19.32 -42.83 7.54
C VAL A 8 -18.45 -41.62 7.82
N SER A 9 -17.15 -41.80 8.05
CA SER A 9 -16.23 -40.68 8.26
C SER A 9 -16.09 -39.79 7.02
N LEU A 10 -16.07 -40.39 5.83
CA LEU A 10 -16.05 -39.64 4.56
C LEU A 10 -17.36 -38.86 4.33
N ALA A 11 -18.51 -39.49 4.55
CA ALA A 11 -19.83 -38.84 4.41
C ALA A 11 -20.00 -37.67 5.39
N TYR A 12 -19.53 -37.83 6.63
CA TYR A 12 -19.52 -36.77 7.63
C TYR A 12 -18.58 -35.61 7.26
N SER A 13 -17.42 -35.91 6.67
CA SER A 13 -16.49 -34.89 6.18
C SER A 13 -17.09 -34.10 5.00
N LEU A 14 -17.79 -34.77 4.09
CA LEU A 14 -18.44 -34.16 2.92
C LEU A 14 -19.65 -33.29 3.30
N SER A 15 -20.38 -33.65 4.36
CA SER A 15 -21.50 -32.85 4.87
C SER A 15 -21.00 -31.61 5.63
N ALA A 16 -19.96 -31.75 6.46
CA ALA A 16 -19.33 -30.63 7.17
C ALA A 16 -18.65 -29.61 6.23
N TYR A 17 -18.21 -30.04 5.05
CA TYR A 17 -17.60 -29.20 4.01
C TYR A 17 -18.49 -28.02 3.60
N ARG A 18 -19.81 -28.20 3.44
CA ARG A 18 -20.67 -27.15 2.86
C ARG A 18 -20.68 -25.85 3.68
N GLY A 19 -20.68 -25.94 5.00
CA GLY A 19 -20.66 -24.77 5.90
C GLY A 19 -19.31 -24.06 5.93
N VAL A 20 -18.22 -24.82 6.05
CA VAL A 20 -16.85 -24.27 6.11
C VAL A 20 -16.46 -23.60 4.79
N PHE A 21 -16.85 -24.17 3.65
CA PHE A 21 -16.56 -23.59 2.34
C PHE A 21 -17.31 -22.28 2.08
N TYR A 22 -18.49 -22.11 2.68
CA TYR A 22 -19.19 -20.83 2.61
C TYR A 22 -18.43 -19.74 3.38
N GLN A 23 -18.01 -20.03 4.62
CA GLN A 23 -17.25 -19.07 5.44
C GLN A 23 -15.93 -18.69 4.79
N ILE A 24 -15.21 -19.66 4.19
CA ILE A 24 -13.96 -19.39 3.47
C ILE A 24 -14.20 -18.40 2.32
N LYS A 25 -15.28 -18.54 1.55
CA LYS A 25 -15.58 -17.63 0.44
C LYS A 25 -15.80 -16.18 0.91
N VAL A 26 -16.51 -16.00 2.02
CA VAL A 26 -16.71 -14.66 2.61
C VAL A 26 -15.39 -14.09 3.11
N ALA A 27 -14.62 -14.90 3.86
CA ALA A 27 -13.32 -14.50 4.38
C ALA A 27 -12.34 -14.08 3.27
N LYS A 28 -12.38 -14.76 2.11
CA LYS A 28 -11.54 -14.38 0.96
C LYS A 28 -11.81 -12.95 0.46
N ASN A 29 -13.05 -12.49 0.49
CA ASN A 29 -13.37 -11.14 0.05
C ASN A 29 -12.80 -10.09 1.02
N GLU A 30 -12.94 -10.35 2.32
CA GLU A 30 -12.35 -9.48 3.34
C GLU A 30 -10.82 -9.46 3.26
N ILE A 31 -10.20 -10.63 3.04
CA ILE A 31 -8.74 -10.74 2.89
C ILE A 31 -8.27 -9.97 1.65
N GLN A 32 -8.97 -10.05 0.52
CA GLN A 32 -8.61 -9.31 -0.69
C GLN A 32 -8.65 -7.80 -0.44
N ALA A 33 -9.71 -7.30 0.20
CA ALA A 33 -9.81 -5.87 0.51
C ALA A 33 -8.64 -5.38 1.40
N ARG A 34 -8.20 -6.21 2.36
CA ARG A 34 -7.02 -5.91 3.19
C ARG A 34 -5.73 -5.98 2.38
N GLN A 35 -5.58 -6.95 1.48
CA GLN A 35 -4.40 -7.05 0.62
C GLN A 35 -4.26 -5.82 -0.26
N ASP A 36 -5.35 -5.38 -0.90
CA ASP A 36 -5.37 -4.17 -1.73
C ASP A 36 -4.98 -2.93 -0.91
N HIS A 37 -5.47 -2.81 0.33
CA HIS A 37 -5.11 -1.73 1.24
C HIS A 37 -3.61 -1.73 1.57
N TRP A 38 -3.06 -2.85 2.04
CA TRP A 38 -1.63 -2.95 2.39
C TRP A 38 -0.72 -2.77 1.17
N GLN A 39 -1.17 -3.18 -0.01
CA GLN A 39 -0.48 -2.96 -1.27
C GLN A 39 -0.45 -1.47 -1.64
N ALA A 40 -1.56 -0.74 -1.47
CA ALA A 40 -1.57 0.70 -1.66
C ALA A 40 -0.66 1.43 -0.65
N GLU A 41 -0.66 1.01 0.63
CA GLU A 41 0.26 1.55 1.63
C GLU A 41 1.72 1.27 1.28
N GLY A 42 2.05 0.04 0.88
CA GLY A 42 3.39 -0.31 0.42
C GLY A 42 3.85 0.53 -0.77
N GLY A 43 2.92 0.91 -1.66
CA GLY A 43 3.19 1.82 -2.78
C GLY A 43 3.56 3.22 -2.33
N LEU A 44 2.85 3.76 -1.32
CA LEU A 44 3.18 5.06 -0.72
C LEU A 44 4.58 5.05 -0.09
N GLU A 45 4.92 4.00 0.66
CA GLU A 45 6.24 3.88 1.28
C GLU A 45 7.36 3.66 0.26
N CYS A 46 7.08 2.95 -0.84
CA CYS A 46 8.01 2.83 -1.96
C CYS A 46 8.28 4.19 -2.63
N GLY A 47 7.22 4.94 -2.94
CA GLY A 47 7.33 6.28 -3.52
C GLY A 47 8.07 7.24 -2.59
N PHE A 48 7.76 7.22 -1.29
CA PHE A 48 8.46 7.99 -0.27
C PHE A 48 9.95 7.66 -0.21
N SER A 49 10.28 6.38 -0.15
CA SER A 49 11.68 5.91 -0.12
C SER A 49 12.43 6.33 -1.39
N PHE A 50 11.78 6.29 -2.55
CA PHE A 50 12.36 6.77 -3.81
C PHE A 50 12.68 8.27 -3.76
N MET A 51 11.76 9.10 -3.27
CA MET A 51 11.99 10.55 -3.14
C MET A 51 13.12 10.86 -2.17
N VAL A 52 13.18 10.17 -1.03
CA VAL A 52 14.24 10.33 -0.04
C VAL A 52 15.61 9.95 -0.62
N ASN A 53 15.68 8.82 -1.33
CA ASN A 53 16.94 8.33 -1.91
C ASN A 53 17.45 9.20 -3.07
N ASN A 54 16.55 9.79 -3.86
CA ASN A 54 16.92 10.64 -5.00
C ASN A 54 16.97 12.14 -4.64
N HIS A 55 16.69 12.51 -3.39
CA HIS A 55 16.64 13.89 -2.92
C HIS A 55 15.68 14.78 -3.74
N GLU A 56 14.49 14.24 -4.01
CA GLU A 56 13.47 14.94 -4.79
C GLU A 56 12.79 16.02 -3.93
N SER A 57 12.58 17.20 -4.50
CA SER A 57 11.90 18.33 -3.84
C SER A 57 10.42 18.43 -4.16
N VAL A 58 9.94 17.54 -5.03
CA VAL A 58 8.57 17.45 -5.54
C VAL A 58 8.23 15.99 -5.75
N ILE A 59 6.94 15.66 -5.87
CA ILE A 59 6.49 14.30 -6.17
C ILE A 59 6.86 13.96 -7.64
N PRO A 60 7.68 12.93 -7.90
CA PRO A 60 8.07 12.56 -9.26
C PRO A 60 6.93 11.88 -10.03
N ASN A 61 6.83 12.15 -11.32
CA ASN A 61 5.84 11.51 -12.20
C ASN A 61 6.20 10.06 -12.57
N ASN A 62 7.42 9.61 -12.31
CA ASN A 62 7.94 8.27 -12.62
C ASN A 62 7.82 7.27 -11.44
N LEU A 63 7.00 7.57 -10.44
CA LEU A 63 6.80 6.69 -9.29
C LEU A 63 6.16 5.35 -9.69
N ASN A 64 5.22 5.36 -10.63
CA ASN A 64 4.61 4.12 -11.16
C ASN A 64 5.65 3.14 -11.74
N THR A 65 6.65 3.66 -12.46
CA THR A 65 7.72 2.83 -13.03
C THR A 65 8.75 2.43 -11.97
N ALA A 66 9.07 3.31 -11.01
CA ALA A 66 9.99 2.98 -9.92
C ALA A 66 9.45 1.87 -9.01
N CYS A 67 8.13 1.83 -8.78
CA CYS A 67 7.46 0.87 -7.90
C CYS A 67 6.61 -0.17 -8.68
N GLN A 68 6.99 -0.48 -9.93
CA GLN A 68 6.21 -1.34 -10.82
C GLN A 68 5.99 -2.76 -10.27
N TRP A 69 6.96 -3.29 -9.51
CA TRP A 69 6.90 -4.62 -8.91
C TRP A 69 5.76 -4.81 -7.91
N LEU A 70 5.15 -3.70 -7.46
CA LEU A 70 4.07 -3.70 -6.51
C LEU A 70 2.69 -3.77 -7.17
N GLU A 71 2.59 -3.79 -8.51
CA GLU A 71 1.35 -3.95 -9.28
C GLU A 71 0.21 -2.97 -8.90
N LEU A 72 0.55 -1.73 -8.48
CA LEU A 72 -0.46 -0.69 -8.25
C LEU A 72 -1.14 -0.30 -9.56
N GLN A 73 -2.40 0.11 -9.46
CA GLN A 73 -3.12 0.74 -10.58
C GLN A 73 -2.60 2.14 -10.87
N SER A 74 -2.29 2.90 -9.81
CA SER A 74 -1.67 4.22 -9.94
C SER A 74 -0.95 4.64 -8.66
N LEU A 75 0.23 5.23 -8.80
CA LEU A 75 1.00 5.89 -7.77
C LEU A 75 1.49 7.24 -8.29
N GLY A 76 1.15 8.33 -7.62
CA GLY A 76 1.56 9.67 -8.03
C GLY A 76 0.94 10.77 -7.20
N GLU A 77 1.15 12.01 -7.64
CA GLU A 77 0.58 13.21 -7.03
C GLU A 77 -0.95 13.24 -7.17
N SER A 78 -1.63 13.78 -6.15
CA SER A 78 -3.06 14.02 -6.21
C SER A 78 -3.37 15.22 -7.14
N PRO A 79 -4.37 15.13 -8.04
CA PRO A 79 -4.69 16.20 -8.99
C PRO A 79 -5.18 17.50 -8.33
N SER A 80 -5.60 17.44 -7.06
CA SER A 80 -6.12 18.58 -6.29
C SER A 80 -5.09 19.24 -5.39
N GLU A 81 -4.04 18.51 -4.98
CA GLU A 81 -3.11 18.94 -3.93
C GLU A 81 -1.70 18.43 -4.22
N PRO A 82 -0.73 19.33 -4.47
CA PRO A 82 0.58 18.95 -5.00
C PRO A 82 1.52 18.27 -3.99
N ASN A 83 1.20 18.38 -2.71
CA ASN A 83 1.96 17.75 -1.63
C ASN A 83 1.35 16.42 -1.19
N VAL A 84 0.28 15.96 -1.84
CA VAL A 84 -0.38 14.70 -1.50
C VAL A 84 0.04 13.62 -2.47
N LEU A 85 0.70 12.59 -1.92
CA LEU A 85 0.97 11.36 -2.63
C LEU A 85 -0.23 10.43 -2.53
N GLN A 86 -0.57 9.82 -3.65
CA GLN A 86 -1.76 9.00 -3.82
C GLN A 86 -1.38 7.66 -4.42
N ALA A 87 -1.86 6.60 -3.79
CA ALA A 87 -1.71 5.23 -4.24
C ALA A 87 -3.10 4.60 -4.40
N THR A 88 -3.29 3.91 -5.52
CA THR A 88 -4.52 3.17 -5.83
C THR A 88 -4.18 1.72 -6.12
N SER A 89 -4.84 0.82 -5.40
CA SER A 89 -4.79 -0.62 -5.64
C SER A 89 -6.20 -1.20 -5.54
N GLY A 90 -6.62 -1.95 -6.56
CA GLY A 90 -7.96 -2.54 -6.61
C GLY A 90 -9.08 -1.49 -6.52
N SER A 91 -9.83 -1.52 -5.42
CA SER A 91 -10.88 -0.54 -5.11
C SER A 91 -10.49 0.44 -3.99
N VAL A 92 -9.25 0.35 -3.50
CA VAL A 92 -8.75 1.14 -2.37
C VAL A 92 -7.86 2.26 -2.90
N LYS A 93 -8.10 3.45 -2.37
CA LYS A 93 -7.35 4.66 -2.67
C LYS A 93 -6.85 5.26 -1.36
N ILE A 94 -5.53 5.29 -1.19
CA ILE A 94 -4.89 5.83 0.00
C ILE A 94 -4.09 7.05 -0.39
N THR A 95 -4.19 8.10 0.43
CA THR A 95 -3.50 9.36 0.23
C THR A 95 -2.73 9.73 1.49
N LYS A 96 -1.51 10.24 1.31
CA LYS A 96 -0.71 10.81 2.38
C LYS A 96 -0.03 12.09 1.91
N GLU A 97 -0.08 13.10 2.75
CA GLU A 97 0.55 14.39 2.55
C GLU A 97 1.99 14.36 3.04
N ILE A 98 2.85 14.98 2.25
CA ILE A 98 4.28 15.05 2.44
C ILE A 98 4.66 16.50 2.71
N GLU A 99 5.48 16.69 3.73
CA GLU A 99 6.12 17.97 4.01
C GLU A 99 7.55 17.96 3.50
N PHE A 100 7.84 18.84 2.54
CA PHE A 100 9.19 19.12 2.08
C PHE A 100 9.79 20.22 2.94
N LEU A 101 10.70 19.87 3.85
CA LEU A 101 11.39 20.85 4.68
C LEU A 101 12.58 21.40 3.90
N ILE A 102 12.43 22.62 3.37
CA ILE A 102 13.52 23.36 2.76
C ILE A 102 14.40 23.93 3.88
N GLY A 103 15.63 23.43 4.02
CA GLY A 103 16.58 23.94 5.00
C GLY A 103 17.00 25.39 4.70
N GLY A 104 16.31 26.36 5.29
CA GLY A 104 16.71 27.76 5.24
C GLY A 104 17.51 28.16 6.48
N GLY A 105 18.82 28.42 6.31
CA GLY A 105 19.60 29.21 7.29
C GLY A 105 21.12 28.92 7.40
N GLY A 106 21.95 29.61 6.61
CA GLY A 106 23.21 30.23 7.06
C GLY A 106 24.48 29.38 7.21
N GLY A 107 25.23 29.16 6.13
CA GLY A 107 26.63 28.74 6.16
C GLY A 107 27.12 28.21 4.82
N VAL A 108 28.33 28.58 4.39
CA VAL A 108 28.93 28.15 3.10
C VAL A 108 29.02 26.63 3.06
N THR A 109 28.10 25.99 2.34
CA THR A 109 28.25 24.59 1.89
C THR A 109 27.96 24.50 0.39
N ASN A 110 28.76 23.64 -0.24
CA ASN A 110 28.80 23.29 -1.66
C ASN A 110 27.40 23.23 -2.34
N PRO A 111 27.20 23.80 -3.55
CA PRO A 111 25.91 23.79 -4.27
C PRO A 111 25.42 22.42 -4.78
N ARG A 112 26.00 21.31 -4.30
CA ARG A 112 25.46 19.97 -4.52
C ARG A 112 24.61 19.57 -3.31
N SER A 113 23.29 19.65 -3.52
CA SER A 113 22.23 19.02 -2.71
C SER A 113 21.85 19.78 -1.43
N PRO A 114 20.76 20.59 -1.41
CA PRO A 114 20.08 20.87 -0.15
C PRO A 114 19.67 19.51 0.46
N SER A 115 19.95 19.31 1.74
CA SER A 115 19.46 18.16 2.50
C SER A 115 17.94 18.27 2.63
N LEU A 116 17.23 17.81 1.61
CA LEU A 116 15.79 17.66 1.61
C LEU A 116 15.39 16.72 2.73
N ASN A 117 14.84 17.30 3.80
CA ASN A 117 14.22 16.53 4.85
C ASN A 117 12.75 16.37 4.47
N ILE A 118 12.44 15.21 3.88
CA ILE A 118 11.08 14.82 3.51
C ILE A 118 10.46 14.08 4.71
N LYS A 119 9.26 14.47 5.13
CA LYS A 119 8.53 13.79 6.20
C LYS A 119 7.06 13.62 5.85
N TRP A 120 6.44 12.58 6.37
CA TRP A 120 4.99 12.48 6.39
C TRP A 120 4.40 13.55 7.29
N LYS A 121 3.36 14.25 6.82
CA LYS A 121 2.60 15.16 7.67
C LYS A 121 1.86 14.39 8.75
N GLN A 122 2.01 14.82 9.99
CA GLN A 122 1.37 14.17 11.12
C GLN A 122 -0.16 14.33 11.03
N GLY A 123 -0.90 13.22 11.11
CA GLY A 123 -2.36 13.20 10.99
C GLY A 123 -2.89 13.15 9.55
N SER A 124 -2.03 12.96 8.54
CA SER A 124 -2.45 12.81 7.14
C SER A 124 -2.97 11.42 6.76
N TRP A 125 -3.16 10.53 7.75
CA TRP A 125 -3.62 9.17 7.53
C TRP A 125 -5.12 9.19 7.24
N ASN A 126 -5.50 8.71 6.06
CA ASN A 126 -6.91 8.52 5.71
C ASN A 126 -7.21 7.01 5.76
N ASP A 127 -7.19 6.46 6.98
CA ASP A 127 -7.39 5.03 7.25
C ASP A 127 -8.90 4.68 7.32
N GLN A 128 -9.68 5.15 6.34
CA GLN A 128 -11.13 4.89 6.23
C GLN A 128 -11.46 3.72 5.31
#